data_AF-A0A3D3HMY0-F1
#
_entry.id   AF-A0A3D3HMY0-F1
#
_cell.length_a   1.000
_cell.length_b   1.000
_cell.length_c   1.000
_cell.angle_alpha   90.00
_cell.angle_beta   90.00
_cell.angle_gamma   90.00
#
_symmetry.space_group_name_H-M   'P 1'
#
loop_
_entity.id
_entity.type
_entity.pdbx_description
1 polymer ?
#
loop_
_entity_poly.entity_id
_entity_poly.type
_entity_poly.pdbx_seq_one_letter_code
_entity_poly.pdbx_strand_id
1 'polypeptide(L)'
;MKIKFNQPTPEERQLILNEYGEKYDRRIREKECGHITSLSRSRRWQLENEDKFPKRVPLGKNSVSWLLSDVLCWVRNPPVVDNVNNPHSRKTA
;
A
#
# COMPACT_ATOMS: atom_id res chain seq x y z
N MET A 1 -14.78 16.09 -1.70
CA MET A 1 -15.02 14.66 -2.00
C MET A 1 -13.93 13.85 -1.32
N LYS A 2 -14.26 12.94 -0.40
CA LYS A 2 -13.26 12.20 0.39
C LYS A 2 -12.70 11.06 -0.48
N ILE A 3 -11.50 11.21 -1.02
CA ILE A 3 -10.78 10.11 -1.67
C ILE A 3 -10.29 9.18 -0.55
N LYS A 4 -11.11 8.20 -0.19
CA LYS A 4 -10.77 7.19 0.82
C LYS A 4 -10.18 5.98 0.12
N PHE A 5 -9.17 5.38 0.74
CA PHE A 5 -8.72 4.06 0.34
C PHE A 5 -9.81 3.03 0.68
N ASN A 6 -10.59 2.63 -0.33
CA ASN A 6 -11.51 1.51 -0.17
C ASN A 6 -10.70 0.22 -0.20
N GLN A 7 -10.96 -0.66 0.77
CA GLN A 7 -10.32 -1.97 0.80
C GLN A 7 -10.73 -2.74 -0.47
N PRO A 8 -9.78 -3.27 -1.26
CA PRO A 8 -10.10 -4.01 -2.47
C PRO A 8 -10.97 -5.23 -2.16
N THR A 9 -11.84 -5.58 -3.08
CA THR A 9 -12.67 -6.78 -3.06
C THR A 9 -11.77 -8.03 -3.09
N PRO A 10 -12.19 -9.21 -2.56
CA PRO A 10 -11.37 -10.42 -2.63
C PRO A 10 -10.92 -10.79 -4.05
N GLU A 11 -11.76 -10.53 -5.05
CA GLU A 11 -11.45 -10.74 -6.46
C GLU A 11 -10.32 -9.80 -6.94
N GLU A 12 -10.38 -8.51 -6.58
CA GLU A 12 -9.34 -7.53 -6.91
C GLU A 12 -8.01 -7.88 -6.24
N ARG A 13 -8.04 -8.38 -5.00
CA ARG A 13 -6.85 -8.89 -4.33
C ARG A 13 -6.22 -10.03 -5.12
N GLN A 14 -7.03 -10.99 -5.56
CA GLN A 14 -6.54 -12.14 -6.32
C GLN A 14 -5.98 -11.75 -7.69
N LEU A 15 -6.64 -10.81 -8.39
CA LEU A 15 -6.15 -10.28 -9.67
C LEU A 15 -4.81 -9.57 -9.52
N ILE A 16 -4.66 -8.70 -8.51
CA ILE A 16 -3.41 -7.98 -8.25
C ILE A 16 -2.30 -8.96 -7.88
N LEU A 17 -2.56 -9.91 -6.97
CA LEU A 17 -1.57 -10.92 -6.61
C LEU A 17 -1.13 -11.74 -7.82
N ASN A 18 -2.07 -12.16 -8.67
CA ASN A 18 -1.78 -12.90 -9.88
C ASN A 18 -0.94 -12.08 -10.87
N GLU A 19 -1.24 -10.78 -11.04
CA GLU A 19 -0.47 -9.91 -11.92
C GLU A 19 0.96 -9.64 -11.43
N TYR A 20 1.15 -9.54 -10.11
CA TYR A 20 2.48 -9.44 -9.51
C TYR A 20 3.20 -10.80 -9.37
N GLY A 21 2.56 -11.92 -9.74
CA GLY A 21 3.12 -13.27 -9.64
C GLY A 21 3.17 -13.86 -8.23
N GLU A 22 2.46 -13.26 -7.27
CA GLU A 22 2.40 -13.72 -5.89
C GLU A 22 1.27 -14.75 -5.72
N LYS A 23 1.60 -15.95 -5.24
CA LYS A 23 0.61 -17.03 -5.05
C LYS A 23 -0.35 -16.82 -3.87
N TYR A 24 0.01 -16.01 -2.88
CA TYR A 24 -0.74 -15.86 -1.64
C TYR A 24 -0.66 -14.44 -1.09
N ASP A 25 -1.72 -14.00 -0.41
CA ASP A 25 -1.70 -12.74 0.32
C ASP A 25 -0.78 -12.85 1.53
N ARG A 26 0.37 -12.18 1.47
CA ARG A 26 1.36 -12.16 2.55
C ARG A 26 1.23 -10.88 3.35
N ARG A 27 1.50 -10.98 4.65
CA ARG A 27 1.59 -9.82 5.53
C ARG A 27 2.99 -9.24 5.44
N ILE A 28 3.10 -8.02 4.91
CA ILE A 28 4.36 -7.29 4.83
C ILE A 28 4.60 -6.49 6.11
N ARG A 29 5.85 -6.43 6.55
CA ARG A 29 6.28 -5.56 7.66
C ARG A 29 6.66 -4.18 7.12
N GLU A 30 7.03 -3.29 8.03
CA GLU A 30 7.37 -1.91 7.66
C GLU A 30 8.56 -1.81 6.70
N LYS A 31 9.58 -2.67 6.83
CA LYS A 31 10.72 -2.69 5.90
C LYS A 31 10.28 -2.98 4.46
N GLU A 32 9.43 -3.98 4.28
CA GLU A 32 8.88 -4.39 2.98
C GLU A 32 7.91 -3.34 2.43
N CYS A 33 7.01 -2.83 3.28
CA CYS A 33 6.13 -1.71 2.93
C CYS A 33 6.95 -0.49 2.49
N GLY A 34 8.04 -0.22 3.23
CA GLY A 34 9.21 0.58 2.92
C GLY A 34 9.61 0.54 1.46
N HIS A 35 10.05 -0.65 1.07
CA HIS A 35 10.59 -0.98 -0.22
C HIS A 35 9.55 -0.83 -1.34
N ILE A 36 8.37 -1.43 -1.16
CA ILE A 36 7.30 -1.46 -2.17
C ILE A 36 6.77 -0.07 -2.47
N THR A 37 6.42 0.71 -1.44
CA THR A 37 5.84 2.05 -1.63
C THR A 37 6.89 3.14 -1.82
N SER A 38 8.17 2.86 -1.52
CA SER A 38 9.26 3.85 -1.55
C SER A 38 9.03 5.10 -0.68
N LEU A 39 8.02 5.08 0.20
CA LEU A 39 7.68 6.18 1.10
C LEU A 39 8.52 6.15 2.39
N SER A 40 8.68 7.32 3.00
CA SER A 40 9.20 7.41 4.37
C SER A 40 8.14 6.97 5.38
N ARG A 41 8.59 6.52 6.56
CA ARG A 41 7.69 6.15 7.68
C ARG A 41 6.74 7.28 8.04
N SER A 42 7.25 8.51 8.11
CA SER A 42 6.47 9.71 8.43
C SER A 42 5.38 9.99 7.38
N ARG A 43 5.68 9.81 6.10
CA ARG A 43 4.71 10.02 5.01
C ARG A 43 3.61 8.96 5.04
N ARG A 44 3.95 7.69 5.30
CA ARG A 44 2.93 6.64 5.51
C ARG A 44 1.99 6.98 6.67
N TRP A 45 2.54 7.46 7.78
CA TRP A 45 1.75 7.87 8.94
C TRP A 45 0.80 9.03 8.61
N GLN A 46 1.26 10.05 7.87
CA GLN A 46 0.41 11.13 7.37
C GLN A 46 -0.72 10.61 6.47
N LEU A 47 -0.39 9.75 5.50
CA LEU A 47 -1.38 9.19 4.58
C LEU A 47 -2.38 8.28 5.28
N GLU A 48 -1.94 7.57 6.32
CA GLU A 48 -2.83 6.78 7.17
C GLU A 48 -3.78 7.68 7.96
N ASN A 49 -3.29 8.79 8.51
CA ASN A 49 -4.13 9.80 9.18
C ASN A 49 -5.09 10.50 8.20
N GLU A 50 -4.74 10.57 6.93
CA GLU A 50 -5.58 11.08 5.85
C GLU A 50 -6.56 10.03 5.27
N ASP A 51 -6.61 8.81 5.82
CA ASP A 51 -7.40 7.67 5.30
C ASP A 51 -7.08 7.32 3.82
N LYS A 52 -5.88 7.68 3.37
CA LYS A 52 -5.39 7.48 2.00
C LYS A 52 -4.47 6.28 1.88
N PHE A 53 -4.07 5.64 2.97
CA PHE A 53 -3.17 4.48 3.00
C PHE A 53 -3.90 3.24 3.55
N PRO A 54 -3.52 2.01 3.13
CA PRO A 54 -4.05 0.80 3.71
C PRO A 54 -3.87 0.73 5.24
N LYS A 55 -4.91 0.24 5.91
CA LYS A 55 -4.99 0.18 7.37
C LYS A 55 -3.90 -0.73 7.94
N ARG A 56 -3.13 -0.25 8.91
CA ARG A 56 -2.19 -1.09 9.66
C ARG A 56 -2.91 -2.20 10.42
N VAL A 57 -2.42 -3.42 10.27
CA VAL A 57 -2.87 -4.59 11.03
C VAL A 57 -1.85 -4.85 12.13
N PRO A 58 -2.20 -4.66 13.42
CA PRO A 58 -1.30 -5.00 14.51
C PRO A 58 -1.09 -6.52 14.51
N LEU A 59 0.17 -6.94 14.40
CA LEU A 59 0.58 -8.34 14.52
C LEU A 59 1.04 -8.66 15.96
N GLY A 60 1.45 -7.64 16.72
CA GLY A 60 1.87 -7.76 18.11
C GLY A 60 2.09 -6.41 18.77
N LYS A 61 2.66 -6.40 19.98
CA LYS A 61 2.77 -5.22 20.86
C LYS A 61 3.42 -3.99 20.19
N ASN A 62 4.48 -4.22 19.41
CA ASN A 62 5.22 -3.19 18.66
C ASN A 62 5.33 -3.52 17.15
N SER A 63 4.54 -4.47 16.67
CA SER A 63 4.63 -4.97 15.29
C SER A 63 3.37 -4.64 14.52
N VAL A 64 3.53 -3.86 13.47
CA VAL A 64 2.49 -3.57 12.49
C VAL A 64 2.81 -4.29 11.18
N SER A 65 1.75 -4.74 10.52
CA SER A 65 1.80 -5.41 9.25
C SER A 65 0.75 -4.85 8.31
N TRP A 66 0.97 -4.97 7.01
CA TRP A 66 0.01 -4.63 5.97
C TRP A 66 -0.23 -5.85 5.09
N LEU A 67 -1.39 -5.94 4.46
CA LEU A 67 -1.61 -6.97 3.44
C LEU A 67 -0.89 -6.53 2.17
N LEU A 68 -0.13 -7.45 1.56
CA LEU A 68 0.57 -7.20 0.31
C LEU A 68 -0.42 -6.75 -0.77
N SER A 69 -1.57 -7.42 -0.88
CA SER A 69 -2.61 -7.04 -1.85
C SER A 69 -3.06 -5.59 -1.69
N ASP A 70 -3.28 -5.14 -0.44
CA ASP A 70 -3.74 -3.79 -0.17
C ASP A 70 -2.66 -2.75 -0.51
N VAL A 71 -1.39 -3.05 -0.21
CA VAL A 71 -0.26 -2.16 -0.53
C VAL A 71 -0.02 -2.10 -2.04
N LEU A 72 -0.09 -3.23 -2.75
CA LEU A 72 0.04 -3.28 -4.20
C LEU A 72 -1.12 -2.54 -4.89
N CYS A 73 -2.35 -2.73 -4.40
CA CYS A 73 -3.52 -1.97 -4.86
C CYS A 73 -3.32 -0.47 -4.68
N TRP A 74 -2.80 -0.06 -3.52
CA TRP A 74 -2.47 1.33 -3.24
C TRP A 74 -1.38 1.88 -4.17
N VAL A 75 -0.33 1.11 -4.46
CA VAL A 75 0.73 1.52 -5.40
C VAL A 75 0.22 1.66 -6.82
N ARG A 76 -0.75 0.82 -7.22
CA ARG A 76 -1.34 0.84 -8.56
C ARG A 76 -2.30 2.00 -8.76
N ASN A 77 -3.11 2.32 -7.75
CA ASN A 77 -4.01 3.45 -7.75
C ASN A 77 -3.77 4.31 -6.51
N PRO A 78 -2.63 5.02 -6.43
CA PRO A 78 -2.41 5.95 -5.35
C PRO A 78 -3.52 7.01 -5.49
N PRO A 79 -4.26 7.33 -4.41
CA PRO A 79 -5.17 8.46 -4.45
C PRO A 79 -4.40 9.68 -4.96
N VAL A 80 -5.03 10.57 -5.71
CA VAL A 80 -4.37 11.79 -6.22
C VAL A 80 -3.98 12.65 -5.01
N VAL A 81 -2.81 12.36 -4.44
CA VAL A 81 -2.19 13.13 -3.37
C VAL A 81 -1.05 13.88 -4.03
N ASP A 82 -1.12 15.20 -3.92
CA ASP A 82 -0.04 16.08 -4.32
C ASP A 82 1.27 15.59 -3.66
N ASN A 83 2.30 15.30 -4.46
CA ASN A 83 3.60 14.77 -4.03
C ASN A 83 3.62 13.34 -3.47
N VAL A 84 3.08 12.35 -4.18
CA VAL A 84 3.50 10.95 -4.01
C VAL A 84 4.54 10.64 -5.08
N ASN A 85 5.79 10.38 -4.66
CA ASN A 85 6.81 9.79 -5.53
C ASN A 85 6.40 8.34 -5.83
N ASN A 86 5.49 8.15 -6.79
CA ASN A 86 5.03 6.83 -7.19
C ASN A 86 6.19 6.11 -7.89
N PRO A 87 6.70 4.99 -7.35
CA PRO A 87 7.76 4.24 -8.01
C PRO A 87 7.35 3.77 -9.41
N HIS A 88 6.04 3.62 -9.69
CA HIS A 88 5.53 3.24 -11.01
C HIS A 88 5.50 4.40 -12.02
N SER A 89 5.48 5.66 -11.57
CA SER A 89 5.50 6.85 -12.43
C SER A 89 6.90 7.47 -12.57
N ARG A 90 7.96 6.74 -12.18
CA ARG A 90 9.33 7.18 -12.46
C ARG A 90 9.47 7.21 -13.99
N LYS A 91 9.32 8.40 -14.58
CA LYS A 91 9.75 8.67 -15.95
C LYS A 91 11.21 8.24 -16.02
N THR A 92 11.49 7.17 -16.76
CA THR A 92 12.82 6.90 -17.28
C THR A 92 13.18 8.12 -18.13
N ALA A 93 14.22 8.84 -17.69
CA ALA A 93 14.82 9.93 -18.46
C ALA A 93 15.55 9.38 -19.68
#